data_AF-W1V250-F1
#
_entry.id   AF-W1V250-F1
#
_cell.length_a   1.000
_cell.length_b   1.000
_cell.length_c   1.000
_cell.angle_alpha   90.00
_cell.angle_beta   90.00
_cell.angle_gamma   90.00
#
_symmetry.space_group_name_H-M   'P 1'
#
loop_
_entity.id
_entity.type
_entity.pdbx_description
1 polymer ?
#
loop_
_entity_poly.entity_id
_entity_poly.type
_entity_poly.pdbx_seq_one_letter_code
_entity_poly.pdbx_strand_id
1 'polypeptide(L)' 'GAKQTLKQIAKGAVKYVFLGCDSDERVVQPLRIACEEQGIPVNDKHTMDDLGRACRIKVRATAVGVLR' A
#
# COMPACT_ATOMS: atom_id res chain seq x y z
N GLY A 1 3.54 -3.75 -8.69
CA GLY A 1 2.20 -3.62 -9.33
C GLY A 1 1.13 -4.16 -8.39
N ALA A 2 -0.05 -3.56 -8.37
CA ALA A 2 -1.10 -3.81 -7.35
C ALA A 2 -1.41 -5.31 -7.09
N LYS A 3 -1.42 -6.16 -8.13
CA LYS A 3 -1.58 -7.62 -7.99
C LYS A 3 -0.47 -8.31 -7.19
N GLN A 4 0.78 -7.87 -7.31
CA GLN A 4 1.87 -8.41 -6.48
C GLN A 4 1.75 -7.96 -5.02
N THR A 5 1.36 -6.71 -4.79
CA THR A 5 1.13 -6.20 -3.44
C THR A 5 0.00 -6.98 -2.76
N LEU A 6 -1.12 -7.21 -3.44
CA LEU A 6 -2.22 -8.06 -2.96
C LEU A 6 -1.77 -9.48 -2.62
N LYS A 7 -0.94 -10.10 -3.46
CA LYS A 7 -0.43 -11.46 -3.19
C LYS A 7 0.49 -11.50 -1.97
N GLN A 8 1.31 -10.48 -1.78
CA GLN A 8 2.20 -10.37 -0.62
C GLN A 8 1.44 -10.03 0.66
N ILE A 9 0.40 -9.19 0.55
CA ILE A 9 -0.58 -8.96 1.59
C ILE A 9 -1.15 -10.32 1.96
N ALA A 10 -1.83 -11.04 1.06
CA ALA A 10 -2.47 -12.34 1.34
C ALA A 10 -1.55 -13.42 1.93
N LYS A 11 -0.24 -13.30 1.74
CA LYS A 11 0.77 -14.18 2.33
C LYS A 11 1.15 -13.81 3.78
N GLY A 12 0.58 -12.75 4.35
CA GLY A 12 1.01 -12.21 5.65
C GLY A 12 2.43 -11.66 5.64
N ALA A 13 3.02 -11.41 4.47
CA ALA A 13 4.38 -10.90 4.35
C ALA A 13 4.45 -9.38 4.56
N VAL A 14 3.30 -8.70 4.60
CA VAL A 14 3.17 -7.24 4.72
C VAL A 14 2.84 -6.88 6.17
N LYS A 15 3.65 -6.00 6.75
CA LYS A 15 3.50 -5.53 8.14
C LYS A 15 2.80 -4.17 8.23
N TYR A 16 2.96 -3.34 7.20
CA TYR A 16 2.41 -2.00 7.16
C TYR A 16 2.05 -1.63 5.74
N VAL A 17 0.94 -0.93 5.52
CA VAL A 17 0.60 -0.39 4.21
C VAL A 17 0.46 1.13 4.30
N PHE A 18 1.09 1.81 3.37
CA PHE A 18 0.92 3.25 3.18
C PHE A 18 0.14 3.48 1.89
N LEU A 19 -0.86 4.34 1.97
CA LEU A 19 -1.69 4.75 0.85
C LEU A 19 -1.45 6.23 0.58
N GLY A 20 -1.35 6.58 -0.69
CA GLY A 20 -1.41 7.98 -1.08
C GLY A 20 -2.81 8.53 -0.84
N CYS A 21 -2.96 9.70 -0.22
CA CYS A 21 -4.26 10.39 -0.18
C CYS A 21 -4.77 10.76 -1.60
N ASP A 22 -3.85 10.97 -2.54
CA ASP A 22 -4.13 11.26 -3.96
C ASP A 22 -4.32 10.00 -4.83
N SER A 23 -4.38 8.83 -4.19
CA SER A 23 -4.49 7.55 -4.87
C SER A 23 -5.92 7.25 -5.32
N ASP A 24 -6.05 6.68 -6.52
CA ASP A 24 -7.32 6.28 -7.10
C ASP A 24 -8.03 5.22 -6.23
N GLU A 25 -9.22 5.55 -5.71
CA GLU A 25 -10.00 4.68 -4.82
C GLU A 25 -10.23 3.28 -5.38
N ARG A 26 -10.29 3.11 -6.72
CA ARG A 26 -10.47 1.78 -7.35
C ARG A 26 -9.29 0.85 -7.08
N VAL A 27 -8.10 1.42 -6.88
CA VAL A 27 -6.88 0.70 -6.51
C VAL A 27 -6.78 0.57 -5.00
N VAL A 28 -7.14 1.63 -4.27
CA VAL A 28 -7.04 1.68 -2.81
C VAL A 28 -8.04 0.77 -2.12
N GLN A 29 -9.28 0.69 -2.60
CA GLN A 29 -10.35 -0.14 -2.01
C GLN A 29 -9.95 -1.61 -1.83
N PRO A 30 -9.55 -2.36 -2.88
CA PRO A 30 -9.20 -3.77 -2.73
C PRO A 30 -7.95 -3.95 -1.85
N LEU A 31 -7.05 -2.98 -1.84
CA LEU A 31 -5.89 -2.95 -0.95
C LEU A 31 -6.29 -2.77 0.52
N ARG A 32 -7.19 -1.84 0.80
CA ARG A 32 -7.74 -1.58 2.14
C ARG A 32 -8.46 -2.80 2.67
N ILE A 33 -9.35 -3.40 1.87
CA ILE A 33 -10.08 -4.62 2.23
C ILE A 33 -9.09 -5.75 2.56
N ALA A 34 -8.09 -6.00 1.70
CA ALA A 34 -7.10 -7.04 1.94
C ALA A 34 -6.20 -6.78 3.17
N CYS A 35 -5.95 -5.51 3.50
CA CYS A 35 -5.24 -5.13 4.72
C CYS A 35 -6.11 -5.34 5.96
N GLU A 36 -7.38 -4.92 5.90
CA GLU A 36 -8.32 -5.04 7.00
C GLU A 36 -8.60 -6.52 7.34
N GLU A 37 -8.77 -7.37 6.32
CA GLU A 37 -8.91 -8.82 6.48
C GLU A 37 -7.72 -9.48 7.18
N GLN A 38 -6.53 -8.89 7.07
CA GLN A 38 -5.33 -9.39 7.75
C GLN A 38 -4.93 -8.59 9.00
N GLY A 39 -5.70 -7.57 9.36
CA GLY A 39 -5.37 -6.69 10.49
C GLY A 39 -4.09 -5.89 10.27
N ILE A 40 -3.74 -5.58 9.02
CA ILE A 40 -2.55 -4.79 8.68
C ILE A 40 -2.90 -3.30 8.84
N PRO A 41 -2.12 -2.54 9.62
CA PRO A 41 -2.31 -1.11 9.75
C PRO A 41 -2.04 -0.39 8.43
N VAL A 42 -3.01 0.44 8.05
CA VAL A 42 -3.01 1.23 6.82
C VAL A 42 -2.87 2.71 7.19
N ASN A 43 -1.98 3.44 6.51
CA ASN A 43 -1.78 4.86 6.72
C ASN A 43 -1.94 5.65 5.42
N ASP A 44 -3.04 6.40 5.32
CA ASP A 44 -3.41 7.26 4.19
C ASP A 44 -3.01 8.74 4.37
N LYS A 45 -2.29 9.11 5.44
CA LYS A 45 -1.93 10.51 5.74
C LYS A 45 -0.87 11.11 4.82
N HIS A 46 -0.31 10.33 3.89
CA HIS A 46 0.82 10.73 3.06
C HIS A 46 0.42 10.83 1.59
N THR A 47 1.08 11.68 0.81
CA THR A 47 0.84 11.77 -0.64
C THR A 47 1.65 10.72 -1.40
N MET A 48 1.24 10.37 -2.62
CA MET A 48 1.98 9.41 -3.46
C MET A 48 3.44 9.83 -3.69
N ASP A 49 3.71 11.14 -3.69
CA ASP A 49 5.05 11.71 -3.85
C ASP A 49 5.92 11.50 -2.60
N ASP A 50 5.36 11.78 -1.41
CA ASP A 50 6.01 11.56 -0.13
C ASP A 50 6.37 10.07 0.07
N LEU A 51 5.45 9.17 -0.29
CA LEU A 51 5.68 7.73 -0.25
C LEU A 51 6.76 7.26 -1.25
N GLY A 52 6.74 7.78 -2.48
CA GLY A 52 7.77 7.48 -3.48
C GLY A 52 9.17 7.94 -3.03
N ARG A 53 9.23 9.12 -2.41
CA ARG A 53 10.47 9.71 -1.86
C ARG A 53 10.99 8.91 -0.66
N ALA A 54 10.12 8.55 0.27
CA ALA A 54 10.45 7.76 1.46
C ALA A 54 10.98 6.37 1.11
N CYS A 55 10.41 5.71 0.11
CA CYS A 55 10.85 4.38 -0.31
C CYS A 55 12.03 4.37 -1.29
N ARG A 56 12.56 5.54 -1.71
CA ARG A 56 13.61 5.67 -2.76
C ARG A 56 13.30 4.89 -4.03
N ILE A 57 12.03 4.61 -4.31
CA ILE A 57 11.59 3.88 -5.49
C ILE A 57 11.12 4.89 -6.54
N LYS A 58 11.65 4.75 -7.75
CA LYS A 58 11.44 5.67 -8.88
C LYS A 58 10.05 5.52 -9.54
N VAL A 59 9.06 4.98 -8.81
CA VAL A 59 7.72 4.67 -9.33
C VAL A 59 6.66 5.29 -8.42
N ARG A 60 5.69 5.98 -9.01
CA ARG A 60 4.50 6.49 -8.31
C ARG A 60 3.74 5.29 -7.74
N ALA A 61 3.84 5.08 -6.43
CA ALA A 61 3.19 3.96 -5.75
C ALA A 61 1.89 4.43 -5.13
N THR A 62 0.76 4.01 -5.72
CA THR A 62 -0.60 4.25 -5.19
C THR A 62 -0.77 3.62 -3.79
N ALA A 63 -0.11 2.50 -3.57
CA ALA A 63 -0.02 1.82 -2.28
C ALA A 63 1.36 1.17 -2.12
N VAL A 64 1.97 1.37 -0.96
CA VAL A 64 3.25 0.80 -0.58
C VAL A 64 3.02 -0.19 0.56
N GLY A 65 3.23 -1.47 0.28
CA GLY A 65 3.30 -2.49 1.32
C GLY A 65 4.72 -2.62 1.84
N VAL A 66 4.93 -2.33 3.12
CA VAL A 66 6.16 -2.63 3.82
C VAL A 66 6.16 -4.11 4.18
N LEU A 67 7.02 -4.84 3.47
CA LEU A 67 7.29 -6.24 3.73
C LEU A 67 8.22 -6.38 4.93
N ARG A 68 8.11 -7.51 5.64
CA ARG A 68 9.07 -7.89 6.69
C ARG A 68 10.31 -8.56 6.09
#